data_AF-A0A9N8ZEM9-F1
#
_entry.id   AF-A0A9N8ZEM9-F1
#
_cell.length_a   1.000
_cell.length_b   1.000
_cell.length_c   1.000
_cell.angle_alpha   90.00
_cell.angle_beta   90.00
_cell.angle_gamma   90.00
#
_symmetry.space_group_name_H-M   'P 1'
#
loop_
_entity.id
_entity.type
_entity.pdbx_description
1 polymer ?
#
loop_
_entity_poly.entity_id
_entity_poly.type
_entity_poly.pdbx_seq_one_letter_code
_entity_poly.pdbx_strand_id
1 'polypeptide(L)'
;MDIKHNENEEITNFWNVYDVDLVHQKISQFLTSYIYELISKADQDGRNNPDIASRICYNFASSNNCQNPNCRMYHIVPTPLLLFQRLKLARLQYTVVRQLDVLCRYELHNEEINNSQKWWAETLVKCHMCYQSPQTSCPEVTRMVLNKLSVHIRDDLINDVYKIWLFNVSKDADNFEVMLKRLFVIQQLQDKKIIDEFYQEMSKTKILSHPSYLPVGFEYYCGIYQMIPVGRHLALFFSFLHTNKVIHAITSSGAFINYAIKNIEKVNLASSDALGELAFLMEFTTSLIFAVGQEYCDFCLPRSYLINYFDVFTVNPLIPGRTIYSRKNYLSVINNSIDQVQQLLDLLFCKEEIYLPIILRLLRLLVLINLNETTFTQKILNLFKHFFSKNKIFSIKIKTYLEENRLVRLVAVLHNDLREMRCDSLVIVRYQSNSISKFAYFEKYDGIKNLTYNSIGKFRSSLRKIISSATGIPVDQLI
;
A
#
# COMPACT_ATOMS: atom_id res chain seq x y z
N MET A 1 79.66 -3.26 48.41
CA MET A 1 80.41 -1.98 48.42
C MET A 1 80.82 -1.72 46.99
N ASP A 2 80.25 -0.67 46.43
CA ASP A 2 80.56 0.00 45.15
C ASP A 2 80.81 -0.85 43.91
N ILE A 3 79.77 -0.96 43.08
CA ILE A 3 79.97 -1.06 41.63
C ILE A 3 79.40 0.21 41.00
N LYS A 4 80.33 0.95 40.41
CA LYS A 4 80.19 2.24 39.75
C LYS A 4 79.14 2.22 38.64
N HIS A 5 78.43 3.34 38.54
CA HIS A 5 77.78 3.79 37.31
C HIS A 5 78.78 3.71 36.16
N ASN A 6 78.42 2.93 35.13
CA ASN A 6 78.88 3.18 33.77
C ASN A 6 77.63 3.51 32.96
N GLU A 7 77.47 4.80 32.70
CA GLU A 7 76.54 5.35 31.73
C GLU A 7 76.96 4.82 30.35
N ASN A 8 76.30 3.77 29.89
CA ASN A 8 76.12 3.52 28.48
C ASN A 8 74.62 3.67 28.23
N GLU A 9 74.21 4.89 27.85
CA GLU A 9 72.95 5.11 27.14
C GLU A 9 73.02 4.33 25.82
N GLU A 10 72.60 3.07 25.85
CA GLU A 10 72.07 2.44 24.65
C GLU A 10 70.80 3.20 24.29
N ILE A 11 70.93 4.13 23.33
CA ILE A 11 69.81 4.62 22.54
C ILE A 11 69.23 3.39 21.85
N THR A 12 68.30 2.74 22.55
CA THR A 12 67.44 1.71 22.01
C THR A 12 66.63 2.39 20.91
N ASN A 13 67.04 2.19 19.66
CA ASN A 13 66.25 2.57 18.50
C ASN A 13 64.92 1.82 18.59
N PHE A 14 63.89 2.47 19.13
CA PHE A 14 62.49 2.00 19.23
C PHE A 14 61.80 1.93 17.86
N TRP A 15 62.51 1.53 16.81
CA TRP A 15 61.92 1.26 15.51
C TRP A 15 61.41 -0.18 15.52
N ASN A 16 60.25 -0.38 16.14
CA ASN A 16 59.50 -1.62 15.96
C ASN A 16 59.04 -1.68 14.50
N VAL A 17 59.72 -2.52 13.71
CA VAL A 17 59.27 -2.85 12.35
C VAL A 17 58.09 -3.80 12.50
N TYR A 18 56.89 -3.27 12.37
CA TYR A 18 55.68 -4.08 12.35
C TYR A 18 55.42 -4.62 10.95
N ASP A 19 54.96 -5.86 10.90
CA ASP A 19 54.41 -6.42 9.69
C ASP A 19 53.21 -5.57 9.22
N VAL A 20 53.29 -5.10 7.98
CA VAL A 20 52.30 -4.18 7.39
C VAL A 20 50.92 -4.84 7.34
N ASP A 21 50.86 -6.14 7.07
CA ASP A 21 49.60 -6.89 6.99
C ASP A 21 48.98 -7.03 8.38
N LEU A 22 49.79 -7.26 9.42
CA LEU A 22 49.32 -7.29 10.81
C LEU A 22 48.76 -5.92 11.25
N VAL A 23 49.43 -4.82 10.91
CA VAL A 23 48.97 -3.46 11.23
C VAL A 23 47.65 -3.16 10.51
N HIS A 24 47.57 -3.46 9.21
CA HIS A 24 46.34 -3.30 8.43
C HIS A 24 45.19 -4.15 9.00
N GLN A 25 45.45 -5.40 9.38
CA GLN A 25 44.45 -6.27 9.97
C GLN A 25 43.95 -5.70 11.31
N LYS A 26 44.83 -5.21 12.17
CA LYS A 26 44.45 -4.61 13.46
C LYS A 26 43.65 -3.33 13.31
N ILE A 27 44.05 -2.45 12.39
CA ILE A 27 43.29 -1.23 12.05
C ILE A 27 41.91 -1.61 11.51
N SER A 28 41.84 -2.58 10.59
CA SER A 28 40.57 -3.04 10.02
C SER A 28 39.65 -3.63 11.09
N GLN A 29 40.17 -4.46 12.00
CA GLN A 29 39.40 -5.02 13.12
C GLN A 29 38.82 -3.91 13.99
N PHE A 30 39.67 -2.95 14.41
CA PHE A 30 39.24 -1.83 15.24
C PHE A 30 38.16 -0.98 14.58
N LEU A 31 38.36 -0.60 13.31
CA LEU A 31 37.39 0.20 12.57
C LEU A 31 36.07 -0.56 12.37
N THR A 32 36.11 -1.86 12.04
CA THR A 32 34.91 -2.67 11.89
C THR A 32 34.11 -2.74 13.19
N SER A 33 34.76 -3.01 14.32
CA SER A 33 34.09 -3.04 15.63
C SER A 33 33.50 -1.67 16.00
N TYR A 34 34.24 -0.59 15.79
CA TYR A 34 33.76 0.76 16.08
C TYR A 34 32.57 1.17 15.21
N ILE A 35 32.60 0.87 13.91
CA ILE A 35 31.48 1.13 13.00
C ILE A 35 30.25 0.31 13.40
N TYR A 36 30.44 -0.97 13.77
CA TYR A 36 29.35 -1.82 14.26
C TYR A 36 28.68 -1.21 15.49
N GLU A 37 29.45 -0.76 16.49
CA GLU A 37 28.91 -0.13 17.70
C GLU A 37 28.08 1.11 17.38
N LEU A 38 28.57 1.97 16.47
CA LEU A 38 27.86 3.17 16.05
C LEU A 38 26.53 2.83 15.37
N ILE A 39 26.52 1.85 14.46
CA ILE A 39 25.30 1.45 13.76
C ILE A 39 24.33 0.74 14.71
N SER A 40 24.81 -0.13 15.60
CA SER A 40 23.99 -0.81 16.60
C SER A 40 23.33 0.16 17.57
N LYS A 41 24.06 1.21 17.99
CA LYS A 41 23.47 2.30 18.78
C LYS A 41 22.37 3.02 17.99
N ALA A 42 22.64 3.36 16.73
CA ALA A 42 21.63 3.99 15.88
C ALA A 42 20.40 3.09 15.69
N ASP A 43 20.58 1.78 15.50
CA ASP A 43 19.49 0.79 15.42
C ASP A 43 18.61 0.86 16.68
N GLN A 44 19.23 0.78 17.86
CA GLN A 44 18.51 0.80 19.13
C GLN A 44 17.77 2.12 19.35
N ASP A 45 18.40 3.25 19.09
CA ASP A 45 17.80 4.58 19.19
C ASP A 45 16.59 4.71 18.22
N GLY A 46 16.73 4.17 17.00
CA GLY A 46 15.67 4.15 16.01
C GLY A 46 14.48 3.28 16.41
N ARG A 47 14.72 2.08 16.97
CA ARG A 47 13.66 1.17 17.47
C ARG A 47 12.89 1.78 18.64
N ASN A 48 13.57 2.55 19.46
CA ASN A 48 12.97 3.25 20.60
C ASN A 48 12.20 4.50 20.19
N ASN A 49 12.32 4.94 18.93
CA ASN A 49 11.62 6.11 18.43
C ASN A 49 10.24 5.74 17.84
N PRO A 50 9.12 6.08 18.52
CA PRO A 50 7.78 5.75 18.04
C PRO A 50 7.42 6.47 16.74
N ASP A 51 8.17 7.52 16.35
CA ASP A 51 7.94 8.20 15.08
C ASP A 51 8.25 7.34 13.85
N ILE A 52 9.11 6.35 14.00
CA ILE A 52 9.57 5.51 12.88
C ILE A 52 9.36 4.02 13.14
N ALA A 53 9.33 3.61 14.41
CA ALA A 53 9.16 2.21 14.80
C ALA A 53 7.69 1.78 14.95
N SER A 54 6.76 2.72 15.10
CA SER A 54 5.36 2.41 15.42
C SER A 54 4.40 2.80 14.29
N ARG A 55 3.34 1.99 14.12
CA ARG A 55 2.21 2.35 13.26
C ARG A 55 1.43 3.50 13.87
N ILE A 56 0.86 4.34 13.01
CA ILE A 56 -0.10 5.35 13.44
C ILE A 56 -1.39 4.63 13.84
N CYS A 57 -1.90 4.92 15.03
CA CYS A 57 -3.21 4.45 15.47
C CYS A 57 -4.25 4.97 14.47
N TYR A 58 -5.35 4.26 14.18
CA TYR A 58 -6.39 4.81 13.29
C TYR A 58 -7.54 5.49 14.06
N ASN A 59 -7.68 5.16 15.36
CA ASN A 59 -8.73 5.66 16.23
C ASN A 59 -8.55 7.13 16.68
N PHE A 60 -7.54 7.85 16.17
CA PHE A 60 -7.46 9.31 16.38
C PHE A 60 -8.53 10.06 15.57
N ALA A 61 -9.06 9.46 14.50
CA ALA A 61 -10.05 10.08 13.61
C ALA A 61 -11.51 9.80 14.00
N SER A 62 -11.73 8.89 14.96
CA SER A 62 -13.01 8.73 15.63
C SER A 62 -13.15 9.78 16.73
N SER A 63 -14.35 10.29 16.94
CA SER A 63 -14.69 11.35 17.93
C SER A 63 -14.31 11.04 19.39
N ASN A 64 -13.73 9.88 19.64
CA ASN A 64 -13.09 9.51 20.89
C ASN A 64 -11.62 9.20 20.57
N ASN A 65 -10.70 10.02 21.08
CA ASN A 65 -9.28 9.67 21.23
C ASN A 65 -9.16 8.20 21.63
N CYS A 66 -8.19 7.46 21.09
CA CYS A 66 -8.00 6.04 21.40
C CYS A 66 -8.14 5.78 22.91
N GLN A 67 -9.27 5.21 23.33
CA GLN A 67 -9.60 5.02 24.74
C GLN A 67 -8.96 3.76 25.32
N ASN A 68 -8.20 3.01 24.50
CA ASN A 68 -7.52 1.81 24.95
C ASN A 68 -6.23 2.21 25.68
N PRO A 69 -6.16 2.05 27.02
CA PRO A 69 -4.97 2.41 27.79
C PRO A 69 -3.74 1.56 27.42
N ASN A 70 -3.93 0.42 26.75
CA ASN A 70 -2.88 -0.49 26.31
C ASN A 70 -2.52 -0.33 24.81
N CYS A 71 -2.97 0.74 24.16
CA CYS A 71 -2.65 0.98 22.76
C CYS A 71 -1.16 1.30 22.59
N ARG A 72 -0.42 0.40 21.93
CA ARG A 72 1.00 0.57 21.59
C ARG A 72 1.24 1.33 20.28
N MET A 73 0.17 1.82 19.64
CA MET A 73 0.27 2.58 18.40
C MET A 73 0.54 4.05 18.68
N TYR A 74 1.14 4.73 17.71
CA TYR A 74 1.47 6.14 17.85
C TYR A 74 0.26 7.03 17.54
N HIS A 75 -0.09 7.91 18.48
CA HIS A 75 -1.28 8.75 18.42
C HIS A 75 -0.94 10.14 17.89
N ILE A 76 -0.94 10.27 16.57
CA ILE A 76 -0.73 11.54 15.87
C ILE A 76 -1.75 11.73 14.77
N VAL A 77 -1.98 12.99 14.40
CA VAL A 77 -2.78 13.35 13.23
C VAL A 77 -1.88 13.24 11.98
N PRO A 78 -2.13 12.29 11.07
CA PRO A 78 -1.31 12.09 9.89
C PRO A 78 -1.59 13.22 8.90
N THR A 79 -0.68 14.17 8.82
CA THR A 79 -0.64 15.18 7.74
C THR A 79 0.41 14.76 6.71
N PRO A 80 0.31 15.21 5.44
CA PRO A 80 1.32 14.90 4.42
C PRO A 80 2.75 15.22 4.86
N LEU A 81 2.97 16.37 5.51
CA LEU A 81 4.29 16.77 6.02
C LEU A 81 4.81 15.82 7.11
N LEU A 82 3.95 15.43 8.05
CA LEU A 82 4.32 14.52 9.13
C LEU A 82 4.65 13.13 8.60
N LEU A 83 3.82 12.60 7.69
CA LEU A 83 4.09 11.33 7.01
C LEU A 83 5.41 11.38 6.24
N PHE A 84 5.73 12.52 5.61
CA PHE A 84 6.99 12.71 4.92
C PHE A 84 8.19 12.68 5.87
N GLN A 85 8.13 13.40 6.99
CA GLN A 85 9.20 13.43 7.97
C GLN A 85 9.46 12.05 8.58
N ARG A 86 8.38 11.35 8.98
CA ARG A 86 8.46 9.98 9.52
C ARG A 86 9.13 9.03 8.55
N LEU A 87 8.62 8.97 7.32
CA LEU A 87 9.16 8.04 6.33
C LEU A 87 10.58 8.41 5.90
N LYS A 88 10.91 9.71 5.80
CA LYS A 88 12.27 10.17 5.53
C LYS A 88 13.24 9.66 6.59
N LEU A 89 12.85 9.75 7.87
CA LEU A 89 13.66 9.29 8.99
C LEU A 89 13.78 7.76 9.01
N ALA A 90 12.67 7.04 8.82
CA ALA A 90 12.68 5.58 8.74
C ALA A 90 13.56 5.07 7.58
N ARG A 91 13.51 5.74 6.42
CA ARG A 91 14.37 5.43 5.27
C ARG A 91 15.85 5.64 5.58
N LEU A 92 16.20 6.75 6.26
CA LEU A 92 17.58 7.02 6.67
C LEU A 92 18.08 5.93 7.63
N GLN A 93 17.24 5.55 8.60
CA GLN A 93 17.57 4.52 9.57
C GLN A 93 17.81 3.16 8.90
N TYR A 94 16.92 2.77 7.99
CA TYR A 94 17.12 1.56 7.17
C TYR A 94 18.42 1.62 6.36
N THR A 95 18.71 2.77 5.73
CA THR A 95 19.93 2.97 4.94
C THR A 95 21.20 2.78 5.78
N VAL A 96 21.21 3.30 7.01
CA VAL A 96 22.33 3.15 7.97
C VAL A 96 22.50 1.69 8.36
N VAL A 97 21.41 1.00 8.73
CA VAL A 97 21.47 -0.42 9.13
C VAL A 97 21.92 -1.33 7.97
N ARG A 98 21.58 -0.99 6.72
CA ARG A 98 22.09 -1.72 5.54
C ARG A 98 23.60 -1.58 5.34
N GLN A 99 24.25 -0.54 5.89
CA GLN A 99 25.72 -0.43 5.80
C GLN A 99 26.45 -1.56 6.55
N LEU A 100 25.76 -2.29 7.44
CA LEU A 100 26.32 -3.47 8.12
C LEU A 100 26.71 -4.59 7.15
N ASP A 101 26.15 -4.63 5.93
CA ASP A 101 26.53 -5.63 4.91
C ASP A 101 28.03 -5.59 4.56
N VAL A 102 28.62 -4.39 4.61
CA VAL A 102 30.05 -4.21 4.37
C VAL A 102 30.87 -4.90 5.47
N LEU A 103 30.34 -4.92 6.70
CA LEU A 103 30.97 -5.54 7.86
C LEU A 103 30.77 -7.05 7.91
N CYS A 104 29.64 -7.57 7.39
CA CYS A 104 29.37 -9.02 7.29
C CYS A 104 30.45 -9.77 6.49
N ARG A 105 31.10 -9.10 5.53
CA ARG A 105 32.21 -9.67 4.74
C ARG A 105 33.46 -9.99 5.58
N TYR A 106 33.52 -9.48 6.81
CA TYR A 106 34.58 -9.69 7.78
C TYR A 106 34.16 -10.60 8.95
N GLU A 107 33.08 -11.39 8.77
CA GLU A 107 32.62 -12.50 9.64
C GLU A 107 32.21 -12.15 11.09
N LEU A 108 31.98 -10.88 11.41
CA LEU A 108 31.45 -10.48 12.71
C LEU A 108 29.91 -10.42 12.66
N HIS A 109 29.24 -11.25 13.47
CA HIS A 109 27.83 -11.10 13.89
C HIS A 109 26.75 -11.20 12.78
N ASN A 110 26.92 -12.13 11.82
CA ASN A 110 25.98 -12.31 10.69
C ASN A 110 24.49 -12.45 11.08
N GLU A 111 24.16 -13.14 12.18
CA GLU A 111 22.75 -13.36 12.55
C GLU A 111 22.07 -12.10 13.12
N GLU A 112 22.75 -11.38 14.01
CA GLU A 112 22.24 -10.13 14.61
C GLU A 112 22.04 -9.03 13.56
N ILE A 113 22.98 -8.95 12.61
CA ILE A 113 22.90 -8.02 11.48
C ILE A 113 21.68 -8.35 10.61
N ASN A 114 21.52 -9.62 10.21
CA ASN A 114 20.38 -10.07 9.41
C ASN A 114 19.05 -9.79 10.10
N ASN A 115 18.95 -10.05 11.41
CA ASN A 115 17.75 -9.79 12.20
C ASN A 115 17.40 -8.29 12.23
N SER A 116 18.41 -7.43 12.32
CA SER A 116 18.22 -5.98 12.37
C SER A 116 17.78 -5.40 11.03
N GLN A 117 18.42 -5.83 9.94
CA GLN A 117 18.03 -5.46 8.59
C GLN A 117 16.60 -5.91 8.26
N LYS A 118 16.27 -7.17 8.60
CA LYS A 118 14.92 -7.72 8.45
C LYS A 118 13.90 -6.90 9.24
N TRP A 119 14.20 -6.57 10.50
CA TRP A 119 13.29 -5.79 11.33
C TRP A 119 12.99 -4.42 10.70
N TRP A 120 14.02 -3.70 10.20
CA TRP A 120 13.78 -2.41 9.55
C TRP A 120 13.06 -2.51 8.22
N ALA A 121 13.32 -3.55 7.42
CA ALA A 121 12.56 -3.82 6.21
C ALA A 121 11.07 -4.04 6.55
N GLU A 122 10.77 -4.87 7.55
CA GLU A 122 9.40 -5.09 8.02
C GLU A 122 8.76 -3.81 8.57
N THR A 123 9.50 -3.01 9.34
CA THR A 123 9.03 -1.75 9.91
C THR A 123 8.71 -0.73 8.84
N LEU A 124 9.60 -0.54 7.85
CA LEU A 124 9.32 0.33 6.70
C LEU A 124 8.00 -0.04 6.05
N VAL A 125 7.81 -1.33 5.81
CA VAL A 125 6.64 -1.80 5.10
C VAL A 125 5.37 -1.67 5.94
N LYS A 126 5.38 -2.24 7.15
CA LYS A 126 4.22 -2.31 8.05
C LYS A 126 3.78 -0.94 8.57
N CYS A 127 4.70 0.00 8.74
CA CYS A 127 4.43 1.29 9.39
C CYS A 127 4.30 2.45 8.40
N HIS A 128 4.94 2.38 7.23
CA HIS A 128 5.04 3.53 6.33
C HIS A 128 4.62 3.26 4.88
N MET A 129 4.54 2.00 4.45
CA MET A 129 4.17 1.65 3.07
C MET A 129 2.73 1.13 2.95
N CYS A 130 2.28 0.25 3.85
CA CYS A 130 0.92 -0.29 3.80
C CYS A 130 -0.14 0.82 3.78
N TYR A 131 -0.96 0.84 2.73
CA TYR A 131 -2.02 1.81 2.59
C TYR A 131 -3.18 1.47 3.53
N GLN A 132 -3.46 2.35 4.48
CA GLN A 132 -4.54 2.15 5.43
C GLN A 132 -5.84 2.81 4.95
N SER A 133 -5.76 4.05 4.46
CA SER A 133 -6.89 4.79 3.94
C SER A 133 -6.50 6.10 3.23
N PRO A 134 -7.45 6.73 2.50
CA PRO A 134 -7.26 8.07 1.95
C PRO A 134 -6.87 9.13 2.98
N GLN A 135 -7.42 9.07 4.20
CA GLN A 135 -7.20 10.09 5.21
C GLN A 135 -5.87 9.98 5.93
N THR A 136 -5.28 8.78 5.97
CA THR A 136 -4.13 8.51 6.85
C THR A 136 -2.89 8.08 6.08
N SER A 137 -3.03 7.83 4.78
CA SER A 137 -1.94 7.45 3.89
C SER A 137 -1.72 8.55 2.86
N CYS A 138 -0.46 8.79 2.51
CA CYS A 138 -0.07 9.77 1.51
C CYS A 138 0.88 9.09 0.52
N PRO A 139 0.35 8.38 -0.48
CA PRO A 139 1.18 7.51 -1.32
C PRO A 139 2.21 8.25 -2.17
N GLU A 140 1.95 9.51 -2.52
CA GLU A 140 2.94 10.40 -3.14
C GLU A 140 4.18 10.58 -2.28
N VAL A 141 3.99 10.74 -0.97
CA VAL A 141 5.08 10.84 0.01
C VAL A 141 5.81 9.50 0.09
N THR A 142 5.07 8.40 0.16
CA THR A 142 5.66 7.05 0.17
C THR A 142 6.58 6.84 -1.04
N ARG A 143 6.07 7.08 -2.24
CA ARG A 143 6.83 6.91 -3.47
C ARG A 143 8.02 7.87 -3.59
N MET A 144 7.81 9.15 -3.25
CA MET A 144 8.87 10.16 -3.30
C MET A 144 10.05 9.79 -2.40
N VAL A 145 9.78 9.32 -1.17
CA VAL A 145 10.86 8.98 -0.23
C VAL A 145 11.55 7.69 -0.63
N LEU A 146 10.80 6.66 -1.07
CA LEU A 146 11.39 5.39 -1.50
C LEU A 146 12.25 5.52 -2.77
N ASN A 147 11.89 6.41 -3.70
CA ASN A 147 12.71 6.69 -4.88
C ASN A 147 14.09 7.28 -4.54
N LYS A 148 14.30 7.80 -3.33
CA LYS A 148 15.60 8.31 -2.87
C LYS A 148 16.51 7.22 -2.31
N LEU A 149 16.06 5.97 -2.23
CA LEU A 149 16.95 4.84 -1.94
C LEU A 149 17.90 4.62 -3.12
N SER A 150 19.15 4.28 -2.84
CA SER A 150 20.08 3.80 -3.86
C SER A 150 19.54 2.50 -4.48
N VAL A 151 19.94 2.21 -5.72
CA VAL A 151 19.49 0.99 -6.42
C VAL A 151 19.77 -0.27 -5.59
N HIS A 152 20.98 -0.40 -5.03
CA HIS A 152 21.35 -1.55 -4.21
C HIS A 152 20.48 -1.71 -2.95
N ILE A 153 20.26 -0.63 -2.19
CA ILE A 153 19.42 -0.70 -0.97
C ILE A 153 17.96 -1.01 -1.32
N ARG A 154 17.48 -0.49 -2.45
CA ARG A 154 16.13 -0.77 -2.93
C ARG A 154 15.99 -2.25 -3.30
N ASP A 155 16.96 -2.80 -4.02
CA ASP A 155 16.96 -4.21 -4.42
C ASP A 155 17.06 -5.13 -3.19
N ASP A 156 17.81 -4.74 -2.17
CA ASP A 156 17.87 -5.44 -0.89
C ASP A 156 16.54 -5.38 -0.14
N LEU A 157 15.86 -4.23 -0.09
CA LEU A 157 14.52 -4.11 0.50
C LEU A 157 13.52 -5.03 -0.21
N ILE A 158 13.58 -5.04 -1.54
CA ILE A 158 12.78 -5.89 -2.41
C ILE A 158 13.05 -7.38 -2.10
N ASN A 159 14.31 -7.77 -1.95
CA ASN A 159 14.73 -9.12 -1.58
C ASN A 159 14.30 -9.51 -0.16
N ASP A 160 14.41 -8.60 0.80
CA ASP A 160 13.97 -8.82 2.17
C ASP A 160 12.45 -9.04 2.19
N VAL A 161 11.68 -8.14 1.58
CA VAL A 161 10.22 -8.28 1.41
C VAL A 161 9.86 -9.60 0.74
N TYR A 162 10.59 -10.00 -0.30
CA TYR A 162 10.43 -11.28 -0.97
C TYR A 162 10.64 -12.47 -0.02
N LYS A 163 11.77 -12.50 0.70
CA LYS A 163 12.14 -13.61 1.59
C LYS A 163 11.21 -13.74 2.78
N ILE A 164 10.81 -12.62 3.38
CA ILE A 164 9.93 -12.61 4.55
C ILE A 164 8.56 -13.18 4.16
N TRP A 165 8.08 -12.95 2.94
CA TRP A 165 6.66 -13.17 2.59
C TRP A 165 6.37 -14.20 1.50
N LEU A 166 7.31 -14.65 0.66
CA LEU A 166 7.00 -15.62 -0.40
C LEU A 166 7.22 -17.08 0.01
N PHE A 167 8.20 -17.38 0.87
CA PHE A 167 8.71 -18.76 1.06
C PHE A 167 7.65 -19.80 1.45
N ASN A 168 6.49 -19.38 2.00
CA ASN A 168 5.43 -20.28 2.48
C ASN A 168 4.08 -20.17 1.75
N VAL A 169 3.90 -19.25 0.79
CA VAL A 169 2.54 -18.93 0.28
C VAL A 169 1.94 -20.04 -0.57
N SER A 170 2.76 -20.80 -1.31
CA SER A 170 2.25 -21.96 -2.07
C SER A 170 1.87 -23.14 -1.17
N LYS A 171 2.32 -23.15 0.10
CA LYS A 171 1.94 -24.13 1.12
C LYS A 171 0.67 -23.69 1.85
N ASP A 172 0.53 -22.39 2.11
CA ASP A 172 -0.59 -21.78 2.84
C ASP A 172 -1.51 -20.97 1.89
N ALA A 173 -2.15 -21.66 0.94
CA ALA A 173 -2.94 -21.02 -0.12
C ALA A 173 -4.22 -20.32 0.39
N ASP A 174 -4.63 -20.57 1.62
CA ASP A 174 -5.73 -19.90 2.33
C ASP A 174 -5.28 -18.64 3.08
N ASN A 175 -3.97 -18.34 3.14
CA ASN A 175 -3.44 -17.18 3.83
C ASN A 175 -3.52 -15.89 3.00
N PHE A 176 -4.75 -15.43 2.78
CA PHE A 176 -5.05 -14.28 1.91
C PHE A 176 -4.49 -12.96 2.48
N GLU A 177 -4.40 -12.79 3.80
CA GLU A 177 -3.75 -11.63 4.43
C GLU A 177 -2.32 -11.43 3.90
N VAL A 178 -1.51 -12.50 3.89
CA VAL A 178 -0.12 -12.44 3.41
C VAL A 178 -0.08 -12.13 1.91
N MET A 179 -0.95 -12.76 1.11
CA MET A 179 -1.01 -12.52 -0.34
C MET A 179 -1.31 -11.06 -0.67
N LEU A 180 -2.32 -10.48 -0.02
CA LEU A 180 -2.74 -9.10 -0.27
C LEU A 180 -1.66 -8.10 0.18
N LYS A 181 -1.16 -8.22 1.42
CA LYS A 181 -0.08 -7.36 1.93
C LYS A 181 1.13 -7.37 1.01
N ARG A 182 1.53 -8.55 0.53
CA ARG A 182 2.68 -8.71 -0.34
C ARG A 182 2.51 -7.96 -1.66
N LEU A 183 1.38 -8.15 -2.33
CA LEU A 183 1.18 -7.59 -3.66
C LEU A 183 1.06 -6.08 -3.65
N PHE A 184 0.47 -5.48 -2.63
CA PHE A 184 0.40 -4.02 -2.55
C PHE A 184 1.77 -3.39 -2.30
N VAL A 185 2.65 -4.07 -1.57
CA VAL A 185 4.01 -3.61 -1.34
C VAL A 185 4.86 -3.77 -2.61
N ILE A 186 4.78 -4.93 -3.27
CA ILE A 186 5.44 -5.14 -4.57
C ILE A 186 4.95 -4.10 -5.58
N GLN A 187 3.65 -3.81 -5.56
CA GLN A 187 3.05 -2.80 -6.41
C GLN A 187 3.65 -1.41 -6.18
N GLN A 188 3.81 -0.99 -4.92
CA GLN A 188 4.44 0.30 -4.59
C GLN A 188 5.91 0.34 -5.00
N LEU A 189 6.60 -0.79 -4.96
CA LEU A 189 8.00 -0.94 -5.39
C LEU A 189 8.18 -1.03 -6.91
N GLN A 190 7.08 -1.25 -7.66
CA GLN A 190 7.07 -1.36 -9.12
C GLN A 190 7.96 -2.49 -9.67
N ASP A 191 8.20 -3.53 -8.88
CA ASP A 191 9.08 -4.63 -9.27
C ASP A 191 8.33 -5.69 -10.08
N LYS A 192 8.53 -5.66 -11.40
CA LYS A 192 7.92 -6.63 -12.32
C LYS A 192 8.46 -8.06 -12.10
N LYS A 193 9.74 -8.21 -11.78
CA LYS A 193 10.39 -9.52 -11.65
C LYS A 193 9.71 -10.31 -10.53
N ILE A 194 9.45 -9.69 -9.38
CA ILE A 194 8.76 -10.34 -8.28
C ILE A 194 7.31 -10.68 -8.62
N ILE A 195 6.62 -9.84 -9.40
CA ILE A 195 5.25 -10.14 -9.86
C ILE A 195 5.26 -11.41 -10.72
N ASP A 196 6.24 -11.53 -11.62
CA ASP A 196 6.41 -12.70 -12.48
C ASP A 196 6.76 -13.95 -11.64
N GLU A 197 7.64 -13.84 -10.64
CA GLU A 197 7.96 -14.92 -9.69
C GLU A 197 6.75 -15.36 -8.86
N PHE A 198 5.95 -14.40 -8.36
CA PHE A 198 4.71 -14.72 -7.66
C PHE A 198 3.70 -15.42 -8.57
N TYR A 199 3.58 -14.96 -9.81
CA TYR A 199 2.72 -15.59 -10.81
C TYR A 199 3.14 -17.04 -11.07
N GLN A 200 4.44 -17.30 -11.20
CA GLN A 200 4.97 -18.66 -11.35
C GLN A 200 4.63 -19.54 -10.14
N GLU A 201 4.84 -19.05 -8.92
CA GLU A 201 4.50 -19.78 -7.70
C GLU A 201 3.00 -20.10 -7.59
N MET A 202 2.13 -19.11 -7.88
CA MET A 202 0.68 -19.29 -7.83
C MET A 202 0.13 -20.10 -9.01
N SER A 203 0.93 -20.32 -10.05
CA SER A 203 0.54 -21.14 -11.20
C SER A 203 0.90 -22.63 -11.04
N LYS A 204 1.55 -23.01 -9.93
CA LYS A 204 1.86 -24.41 -9.64
C LYS A 204 0.58 -25.18 -9.34
N THR A 205 0.21 -26.08 -10.24
CA THR A 205 -0.93 -26.98 -10.08
C THR A 205 -0.61 -28.07 -9.06
N LYS A 206 -1.61 -28.47 -8.28
CA LYS A 206 -1.54 -29.63 -7.38
C LYS A 206 -2.58 -30.67 -7.80
N ILE A 207 -2.26 -31.95 -7.59
CA ILE A 207 -3.19 -33.05 -7.85
C ILE A 207 -4.05 -33.25 -6.61
N LEU A 208 -5.36 -33.31 -6.79
CA LEU A 208 -6.33 -33.65 -5.77
C LEU A 208 -6.30 -35.16 -5.53
N SER A 209 -6.33 -35.57 -4.26
CA SER A 209 -6.50 -36.98 -3.91
C SER A 209 -7.88 -37.51 -4.29
N HIS A 210 -8.92 -36.66 -4.27
CA HIS A 210 -10.29 -37.02 -4.63
C HIS A 210 -11.09 -35.76 -5.06
N PRO A 211 -12.05 -35.82 -6.02
CA PRO A 211 -12.61 -34.62 -6.64
C PRO A 211 -13.38 -33.74 -5.67
N SER A 212 -14.01 -34.33 -4.66
CA SER A 212 -14.83 -33.61 -3.67
C SER A 212 -14.02 -32.86 -2.60
N TYR A 213 -12.69 -33.02 -2.55
CA TYR A 213 -11.85 -32.45 -1.49
C TYR A 213 -11.03 -31.27 -2.01
N LEU A 214 -11.69 -30.26 -2.58
CA LEU A 214 -11.03 -29.01 -2.93
C LEU A 214 -10.70 -28.24 -1.65
N PRO A 215 -9.41 -28.06 -1.28
CA PRO A 215 -9.05 -27.30 -0.09
C PRO A 215 -9.38 -25.82 -0.25
N VAL A 216 -9.62 -25.13 0.87
CA VAL A 216 -9.80 -23.68 0.89
C VAL A 216 -8.54 -23.00 0.34
N GLY A 217 -8.73 -21.94 -0.44
CA GLY A 217 -7.64 -21.24 -1.13
C GLY A 217 -7.29 -21.82 -2.50
N PHE A 218 -7.97 -22.88 -2.95
CA PHE A 218 -7.81 -23.47 -4.28
C PHE A 218 -9.10 -23.41 -5.11
N GLU A 219 -8.92 -23.49 -6.44
CA GLU A 219 -9.98 -23.68 -7.42
C GLU A 219 -9.62 -24.83 -8.38
N TYR A 220 -10.63 -25.45 -9.01
CA TYR A 220 -10.39 -26.48 -10.02
C TYR A 220 -9.73 -25.91 -11.27
N TYR A 221 -8.80 -26.66 -11.86
CA TYR A 221 -8.04 -26.25 -13.04
C TYR A 221 -8.01 -27.34 -14.11
N CYS A 222 -8.39 -26.99 -15.35
CA CYS A 222 -8.14 -27.76 -16.59
C CYS A 222 -8.26 -29.31 -16.54
N GLY A 223 -9.24 -29.88 -15.83
CA GLY A 223 -9.51 -31.33 -15.86
C GLY A 223 -10.02 -31.90 -14.54
N ILE A 224 -10.23 -33.21 -14.48
CA ILE A 224 -10.59 -33.92 -13.24
C ILE A 224 -9.32 -34.05 -12.40
N TYR A 225 -9.40 -33.70 -11.11
CA TYR A 225 -8.33 -33.84 -10.11
C TYR A 225 -7.18 -32.82 -10.14
N GLN A 226 -7.28 -31.71 -10.85
CA GLN A 226 -6.26 -30.64 -10.78
C GLN A 226 -6.83 -29.42 -10.06
N MET A 227 -6.02 -28.85 -9.17
CA MET A 227 -6.33 -27.62 -8.46
C MET A 227 -5.19 -26.60 -8.58
N ILE A 228 -5.56 -25.32 -8.49
CA ILE A 228 -4.63 -24.20 -8.58
C ILE A 228 -4.95 -23.17 -7.48
N PRO A 229 -3.94 -22.50 -6.89
CA PRO A 229 -4.18 -21.46 -5.90
C PRO A 229 -5.05 -20.32 -6.44
N VAL A 230 -6.05 -19.90 -5.66
CA VAL A 230 -6.90 -18.73 -5.98
C VAL A 230 -6.07 -17.45 -6.02
N GLY A 231 -4.96 -17.40 -5.27
CA GLY A 231 -3.97 -16.32 -5.33
C GLY A 231 -3.42 -16.04 -6.74
N ARG A 232 -3.55 -16.99 -7.68
CA ARG A 232 -3.23 -16.78 -9.10
C ARG A 232 -4.02 -15.63 -9.72
N HIS A 233 -5.28 -15.43 -9.34
CA HIS A 233 -6.09 -14.31 -9.83
C HIS A 233 -5.48 -12.96 -9.46
N LEU A 234 -4.91 -12.84 -8.25
CA LEU A 234 -4.20 -11.63 -7.86
C LEU A 234 -2.91 -11.44 -8.68
N ALA A 235 -2.14 -12.51 -8.91
CA ALA A 235 -0.94 -12.42 -9.75
C ALA A 235 -1.29 -11.98 -11.19
N LEU A 236 -2.36 -12.56 -11.75
CA LEU A 236 -2.89 -12.20 -13.07
C LEU A 236 -3.34 -10.75 -13.12
N PHE A 237 -4.00 -10.24 -12.08
CA PHE A 237 -4.40 -8.83 -11.99
C PHE A 237 -3.22 -7.89 -12.26
N PHE A 238 -2.11 -8.06 -11.53
CA PHE A 238 -0.92 -7.21 -11.71
C PHE A 238 -0.21 -7.45 -13.05
N SER A 239 -0.09 -8.71 -13.49
CA SER A 239 0.49 -9.04 -14.80
C SER A 239 -0.29 -8.38 -15.95
N PHE A 240 -1.62 -8.41 -15.88
CA PHE A 240 -2.48 -7.75 -16.85
C PHE A 240 -2.38 -6.23 -16.80
N LEU A 241 -2.21 -5.62 -15.63
CA LEU A 241 -1.94 -4.19 -15.52
C LEU A 241 -0.62 -3.79 -16.17
N HIS A 242 0.46 -4.54 -15.96
CA HIS A 242 1.76 -4.30 -16.62
C HIS A 242 1.73 -4.47 -18.13
N THR A 243 0.85 -5.34 -18.63
CA THR A 243 0.67 -5.61 -20.07
C THR A 243 -0.50 -4.85 -20.69
N ASN A 244 -1.11 -3.91 -19.94
CA ASN A 244 -2.18 -3.01 -20.39
C ASN A 244 -3.50 -3.71 -20.75
N LYS A 245 -3.72 -4.92 -20.25
CA LYS A 245 -4.94 -5.71 -20.42
C LYS A 245 -5.93 -5.43 -19.29
N VAL A 246 -6.34 -4.18 -19.13
CA VAL A 246 -7.06 -3.68 -17.94
C VAL A 246 -8.39 -4.41 -17.69
N ILE A 247 -9.16 -4.73 -18.74
CA ILE A 247 -10.40 -5.51 -18.60
C ILE A 247 -10.10 -6.90 -18.00
N HIS A 248 -9.04 -7.56 -18.45
CA HIS A 248 -8.64 -8.86 -17.90
C HIS A 248 -8.18 -8.73 -16.45
N ALA A 249 -7.47 -7.64 -16.11
CA ALA A 249 -7.11 -7.33 -14.74
C ALA A 249 -8.38 -7.23 -13.86
N ILE A 250 -9.35 -6.39 -14.25
CA ILE A 250 -10.62 -6.22 -13.54
C ILE A 250 -11.35 -7.57 -13.35
N THR A 251 -11.37 -8.41 -14.39
CA THR A 251 -11.98 -9.75 -14.30
C THR A 251 -11.25 -10.63 -13.27
N SER A 252 -9.92 -10.67 -13.30
CA SER A 252 -9.12 -11.47 -12.36
C SER A 252 -9.29 -10.99 -10.92
N SER A 253 -9.17 -9.69 -10.65
CA SER A 253 -9.38 -9.17 -9.28
C SER A 253 -10.81 -9.41 -8.80
N GLY A 254 -11.81 -9.26 -9.69
CA GLY A 254 -13.20 -9.57 -9.38
C GLY A 254 -13.42 -11.03 -8.96
N ALA A 255 -12.75 -11.98 -9.62
CA ALA A 255 -12.80 -13.40 -9.26
C ALA A 255 -12.20 -13.65 -7.86
N PHE A 256 -11.04 -13.05 -7.58
CA PHE A 256 -10.41 -13.15 -6.26
C PHE A 256 -11.29 -12.56 -5.15
N ILE A 257 -11.79 -11.33 -5.33
CA ILE A 257 -12.65 -10.65 -4.35
C ILE A 257 -13.88 -11.49 -4.04
N ASN A 258 -14.54 -12.03 -5.06
CA ASN A 258 -15.71 -12.90 -4.88
C ASN A 258 -15.39 -14.14 -4.06
N TYR A 259 -14.25 -14.79 -4.33
CA TYR A 259 -13.85 -15.96 -3.55
C TYR A 259 -13.53 -15.59 -2.09
N ALA A 260 -12.79 -14.49 -1.90
CA ALA A 260 -12.38 -13.98 -0.59
C ALA A 260 -13.58 -13.68 0.31
N ILE A 261 -14.59 -12.95 -0.21
CA ILE A 261 -15.81 -12.61 0.55
C ILE A 261 -16.61 -13.88 0.88
N LYS A 262 -16.78 -14.81 -0.08
CA LYS A 262 -17.55 -16.05 0.15
C LYS A 262 -16.90 -16.98 1.18
N ASN A 263 -15.59 -16.93 1.32
CA ASN A 263 -14.82 -17.81 2.21
C ASN A 263 -14.18 -17.06 3.38
N ILE A 264 -14.67 -15.87 3.72
CA ILE A 264 -14.02 -14.92 4.65
C ILE A 264 -13.65 -15.51 6.01
N GLU A 265 -14.43 -16.49 6.51
CA GLU A 265 -14.18 -17.18 7.79
C GLU A 265 -13.12 -18.29 7.68
N LYS A 266 -12.83 -18.75 6.47
CA LYS A 266 -11.95 -19.88 6.17
C LYS A 266 -10.62 -19.47 5.56
N VAL A 267 -10.59 -18.37 4.82
CA VAL A 267 -9.35 -17.73 4.39
C VAL A 267 -8.90 -16.80 5.50
N ASN A 268 -7.60 -16.67 5.74
CA ASN A 268 -7.04 -15.82 6.79
C ASN A 268 -7.26 -14.33 6.49
N LEU A 269 -8.51 -13.88 6.62
CA LEU A 269 -9.00 -12.51 6.40
C LEU A 269 -9.78 -12.00 7.60
N ALA A 270 -9.86 -12.73 8.71
CA ALA A 270 -10.65 -12.31 9.87
C ALA A 270 -10.02 -11.12 10.63
N SER A 271 -8.76 -10.76 10.35
CA SER A 271 -8.08 -9.63 10.96
C SER A 271 -8.49 -8.30 10.30
N SER A 272 -8.59 -7.22 11.08
CA SER A 272 -8.93 -5.88 10.57
C SER A 272 -7.94 -5.40 9.51
N ASP A 273 -6.65 -5.69 9.69
CA ASP A 273 -5.59 -5.43 8.69
C ASP A 273 -5.92 -6.10 7.35
N ALA A 274 -6.23 -7.40 7.35
CA ALA A 274 -6.46 -8.16 6.13
C ALA A 274 -7.71 -7.70 5.37
N LEU A 275 -8.78 -7.35 6.09
CA LEU A 275 -9.99 -6.77 5.51
C LEU A 275 -9.74 -5.38 4.93
N GLY A 276 -8.87 -4.59 5.56
CA GLY A 276 -8.44 -3.29 5.04
C GLY A 276 -7.74 -3.42 3.68
N GLU A 277 -6.93 -4.46 3.50
CA GLU A 277 -6.27 -4.77 2.22
C GLU A 277 -7.26 -5.30 1.17
N LEU A 278 -8.25 -6.10 1.56
CA LEU A 278 -9.32 -6.52 0.64
C LEU A 278 -10.15 -5.32 0.16
N ALA A 279 -10.53 -4.41 1.08
CA ALA A 279 -11.22 -3.17 0.72
C ALA A 279 -10.38 -2.31 -0.23
N PHE A 280 -9.05 -2.30 -0.08
CA PHE A 280 -8.13 -1.60 -0.99
C PHE A 280 -8.16 -2.21 -2.39
N LEU A 281 -8.16 -3.55 -2.51
CA LEU A 281 -8.32 -4.23 -3.80
C LEU A 281 -9.65 -3.89 -4.48
N MET A 282 -10.74 -3.81 -3.71
CA MET A 282 -12.07 -3.44 -4.20
C MET A 282 -12.09 -2.01 -4.72
N GLU A 283 -11.58 -1.06 -3.94
CA GLU A 283 -11.44 0.35 -4.35
C GLU A 283 -10.58 0.49 -5.62
N PHE A 284 -9.49 -0.26 -5.71
CA PHE A 284 -8.62 -0.24 -6.87
C PHE A 284 -9.33 -0.81 -8.11
N THR A 285 -9.96 -1.97 -7.97
CA THR A 285 -10.71 -2.61 -9.07
C THR A 285 -11.80 -1.69 -9.59
N THR A 286 -12.60 -1.08 -8.71
CA THR A 286 -13.65 -0.13 -9.10
C THR A 286 -13.10 1.14 -9.73
N SER A 287 -11.97 1.66 -9.25
CA SER A 287 -11.31 2.82 -9.86
C SER A 287 -10.88 2.55 -11.30
N LEU A 288 -10.36 1.35 -11.58
CA LEU A 288 -10.03 0.91 -12.95
C LEU A 288 -11.28 0.79 -13.82
N ILE A 289 -12.40 0.31 -13.27
CA ILE A 289 -13.67 0.21 -14.01
C ILE A 289 -14.12 1.61 -14.46
N PHE A 290 -14.04 2.63 -13.61
CA PHE A 290 -14.40 4.01 -13.98
C PHE A 290 -13.53 4.55 -15.13
N ALA A 291 -12.23 4.25 -15.09
CA ALA A 291 -11.29 4.69 -16.12
C ALA A 291 -11.51 4.01 -17.48
N VAL A 292 -11.99 2.76 -17.51
CA VAL A 292 -12.31 1.97 -18.72
C VAL A 292 -13.75 2.21 -19.23
N GLY A 293 -14.46 3.18 -18.63
CA GLY A 293 -15.84 3.52 -18.95
C GLY A 293 -16.08 3.92 -20.43
N GLN A 294 -17.37 4.07 -20.77
CA GLN A 294 -17.81 4.38 -22.15
C GLN A 294 -17.35 5.77 -22.62
N GLU A 295 -17.04 5.91 -23.92
CA GLU A 295 -16.97 7.09 -24.84
C GLU A 295 -16.45 8.45 -24.35
N TYR A 296 -16.68 8.84 -23.10
CA TYR A 296 -16.19 10.03 -22.40
C TYR A 296 -15.31 9.61 -21.21
N CYS A 297 -14.02 9.93 -21.27
CA CYS A 297 -13.02 9.58 -20.24
C CYS A 297 -13.13 10.44 -18.96
N ASP A 298 -14.34 10.92 -18.64
CA ASP A 298 -14.58 11.70 -17.45
C ASP A 298 -14.88 10.76 -16.29
N PHE A 299 -14.05 10.80 -15.26
CA PHE A 299 -14.29 10.11 -14.00
C PHE A 299 -13.82 10.96 -12.81
N CYS A 300 -14.33 10.67 -11.62
CA CYS A 300 -13.98 11.36 -10.39
C CYS A 300 -13.46 10.35 -9.35
N LEU A 301 -12.26 10.59 -8.84
CA LEU A 301 -11.59 9.71 -7.89
C LEU A 301 -10.89 10.51 -6.79
N PRO A 302 -10.66 9.92 -5.61
CA PRO A 302 -9.66 10.42 -4.65
C PRO A 302 -8.28 10.56 -5.32
N ARG A 303 -7.56 11.62 -4.97
CA ARG A 303 -6.21 11.94 -5.47
C ARG A 303 -5.25 10.78 -5.20
N SER A 304 -5.30 10.18 -4.01
CA SER A 304 -4.42 9.07 -3.62
C SER A 304 -4.50 7.88 -4.59
N TYR A 305 -5.69 7.56 -5.11
CA TYR A 305 -5.89 6.48 -6.09
C TYR A 305 -5.35 6.83 -7.48
N LEU A 306 -5.39 8.10 -7.90
CA LEU A 306 -4.73 8.53 -9.13
C LEU A 306 -3.21 8.29 -9.06
N ILE A 307 -2.61 8.56 -7.90
CA ILE A 307 -1.16 8.46 -7.69
C ILE A 307 -0.71 7.02 -7.58
N ASN A 308 -1.37 6.23 -6.73
CA ASN A 308 -1.00 4.84 -6.47
C ASN A 308 -1.09 3.95 -7.71
N TYR A 309 -2.01 4.29 -8.61
CA TYR A 309 -2.44 3.34 -9.62
C TYR A 309 -2.25 3.86 -11.04
N PHE A 310 -2.63 5.10 -11.33
CA PHE A 310 -2.62 5.61 -12.70
C PHE A 310 -1.30 6.29 -13.07
N ASP A 311 -0.53 6.81 -12.11
CA ASP A 311 0.82 7.33 -12.41
C ASP A 311 1.85 6.20 -12.59
N VAL A 312 1.65 5.09 -11.87
CA VAL A 312 2.54 3.92 -11.85
C VAL A 312 2.38 3.06 -13.10
N PHE A 313 1.14 2.74 -13.46
CA PHE A 313 0.86 1.89 -14.62
C PHE A 313 0.72 2.69 -15.91
N THR A 314 0.62 1.97 -17.03
CA THR A 314 0.39 2.69 -18.29
C THR A 314 -0.97 3.36 -18.24
N VAL A 315 -0.95 4.60 -18.69
CA VAL A 315 -2.10 5.51 -18.73
C VAL A 315 -2.94 5.25 -19.99
N ASN A 316 -2.69 4.12 -20.68
CA ASN A 316 -3.39 3.69 -21.88
C ASN A 316 -4.91 3.55 -21.71
N PRO A 317 -5.48 3.03 -20.59
CA PRO A 317 -6.93 3.03 -20.39
C PRO A 317 -7.52 4.45 -20.27
N LEU A 318 -6.71 5.49 -20.02
CA LEU A 318 -7.18 6.87 -20.00
C LEU A 318 -7.27 7.49 -21.40
N ILE A 319 -6.85 6.77 -22.45
CA ILE A 319 -7.01 7.24 -23.83
C ILE A 319 -8.34 6.71 -24.38
N PRO A 320 -9.29 7.58 -24.76
CA PRO A 320 -10.56 7.15 -25.31
C PRO A 320 -10.36 6.26 -26.55
N GLY A 321 -11.20 5.23 -26.68
CA GLY A 321 -11.28 4.37 -27.87
C GLY A 321 -10.41 3.11 -27.86
N ARG A 322 -9.48 2.95 -26.91
CA ARG A 322 -8.53 1.81 -26.90
C ARG A 322 -8.99 0.60 -26.09
N THR A 323 -9.67 0.84 -24.97
CA THR A 323 -10.13 -0.22 -24.07
C THR A 323 -11.47 0.24 -23.49
N ILE A 324 -12.59 -0.26 -24.03
CA ILE A 324 -13.92 0.21 -23.65
C ILE A 324 -14.84 -0.99 -23.42
N TYR A 325 -15.57 -0.99 -22.31
CA TYR A 325 -16.70 -1.89 -22.12
C TYR A 325 -17.91 -1.44 -22.95
N SER A 326 -18.66 -2.39 -23.50
CA SER A 326 -20.04 -2.08 -23.91
C SER A 326 -20.83 -1.56 -22.71
N ARG A 327 -21.81 -0.67 -22.94
CA ARG A 327 -22.63 -0.10 -21.85
C ARG A 327 -23.23 -1.17 -20.93
N LYS A 328 -23.74 -2.27 -21.50
CA LYS A 328 -24.29 -3.40 -20.75
C LYS A 328 -23.24 -4.07 -19.87
N ASN A 329 -22.05 -4.33 -20.40
CA ASN A 329 -20.97 -4.96 -19.65
C ASN A 329 -20.43 -4.04 -18.57
N TYR A 330 -20.27 -2.74 -18.86
CA TYR A 330 -19.86 -1.74 -17.88
C TYR A 330 -20.83 -1.70 -16.69
N LEU A 331 -22.13 -1.58 -16.95
CA LEU A 331 -23.15 -1.58 -15.90
C LEU A 331 -23.17 -2.89 -15.12
N SER A 332 -22.99 -4.04 -15.77
CA SER A 332 -22.90 -5.33 -15.09
C SER A 332 -21.70 -5.40 -14.14
N VAL A 333 -20.53 -4.92 -14.56
CA VAL A 333 -19.31 -4.94 -13.75
C VAL A 333 -19.41 -3.96 -12.58
N ILE A 334 -19.97 -2.76 -12.78
CA ILE A 334 -20.27 -1.82 -11.68
C ILE A 334 -21.26 -2.44 -10.70
N ASN A 335 -22.32 -3.08 -11.19
CA ASN A 335 -23.30 -3.74 -10.34
C ASN A 335 -22.65 -4.84 -9.49
N ASN A 336 -21.74 -5.63 -10.06
CA ASN A 336 -20.98 -6.63 -9.32
C ASN A 336 -20.13 -5.99 -8.21
N SER A 337 -19.48 -4.84 -8.46
CA SER A 337 -18.77 -4.11 -7.40
C SER A 337 -19.70 -3.66 -6.28
N ILE A 338 -20.91 -3.17 -6.59
CA ILE A 338 -21.91 -2.80 -5.57
C ILE A 338 -22.29 -4.04 -4.74
N ASP A 339 -22.52 -5.18 -5.39
CA ASP A 339 -22.92 -6.42 -4.72
C ASP A 339 -21.81 -6.97 -3.81
N GLN A 340 -20.54 -6.87 -4.23
CA GLN A 340 -19.39 -7.21 -3.40
C GLN A 340 -19.28 -6.30 -2.18
N VAL A 341 -19.42 -4.97 -2.37
CA VAL A 341 -19.40 -4.00 -1.26
C VAL A 341 -20.53 -4.27 -0.27
N GLN A 342 -21.74 -4.55 -0.78
CA GLN A 342 -22.89 -4.89 0.06
C GLN A 342 -22.60 -6.13 0.92
N GLN A 343 -22.15 -7.23 0.29
CA GLN A 343 -21.86 -8.48 0.99
C GLN A 343 -20.83 -8.28 2.11
N LEU A 344 -19.78 -7.50 1.84
CA LEU A 344 -18.77 -7.21 2.85
C LEU A 344 -19.32 -6.32 3.97
N LEU A 345 -20.08 -5.26 3.64
CA LEU A 345 -20.71 -4.39 4.65
C LEU A 345 -21.66 -5.16 5.57
N ASP A 346 -22.47 -6.08 5.03
CA ASP A 346 -23.37 -6.93 5.81
C ASP A 346 -22.61 -7.74 6.89
N LEU A 347 -21.38 -8.16 6.59
CA LEU A 347 -20.51 -8.89 7.53
C LEU A 347 -19.86 -7.96 8.58
N LEU A 348 -19.55 -6.71 8.22
CA LEU A 348 -18.77 -5.79 9.08
C LEU A 348 -19.63 -4.99 10.06
N PHE A 349 -20.87 -4.65 9.70
CA PHE A 349 -21.73 -3.81 10.53
C PHE A 349 -22.03 -4.40 11.92
N CYS A 350 -22.01 -5.73 12.06
CA CYS A 350 -22.20 -6.38 13.36
C CYS A 350 -21.06 -6.09 14.37
N LYS A 351 -19.90 -5.65 13.89
CA LYS A 351 -18.71 -5.31 14.67
C LYS A 351 -18.20 -3.91 14.29
N GLU A 352 -19.12 -2.95 14.23
CA GLU A 352 -18.86 -1.57 13.77
C GLU A 352 -17.62 -0.95 14.42
N GLU A 353 -17.48 -1.04 15.75
CA GLU A 353 -16.37 -0.42 16.48
C GLU A 353 -14.98 -0.95 16.05
N ILE A 354 -14.90 -2.23 15.66
CA ILE A 354 -13.65 -2.87 15.23
C ILE A 354 -13.32 -2.52 13.78
N TYR A 355 -14.35 -2.42 12.93
CA TYR A 355 -14.20 -2.27 11.48
C TYR A 355 -14.60 -0.89 10.95
N LEU A 356 -14.81 0.09 11.83
CA LEU A 356 -15.23 1.45 11.48
C LEU A 356 -14.43 2.06 10.30
N PRO A 357 -13.08 1.96 10.26
CA PRO A 357 -12.30 2.49 9.14
C PRO A 357 -12.65 1.85 7.79
N ILE A 358 -12.90 0.53 7.80
CA ILE A 358 -13.19 -0.27 6.62
C ILE A 358 -14.62 0.00 6.14
N ILE A 359 -15.58 0.06 7.07
CA ILE A 359 -16.97 0.41 6.78
C ILE A 359 -17.05 1.78 6.11
N LEU A 360 -16.34 2.80 6.66
CA LEU A 360 -16.31 4.13 6.05
C LEU A 360 -15.72 4.12 4.64
N ARG A 361 -14.64 3.37 4.41
CA ARG A 361 -14.05 3.20 3.05
C ARG A 361 -15.05 2.60 2.06
N LEU A 362 -15.77 1.56 2.47
CA LEU A 362 -16.78 0.90 1.63
C LEU A 362 -17.99 1.81 1.35
N LEU A 363 -18.47 2.59 2.33
CA LEU A 363 -19.54 3.58 2.12
C LEU A 363 -19.09 4.69 1.15
N ARG A 364 -17.86 5.20 1.30
CA ARG A 364 -17.27 6.17 0.37
C ARG A 364 -17.18 5.59 -1.04
N LEU A 365 -16.81 4.31 -1.18
CA LEU A 365 -16.77 3.63 -2.47
C LEU A 365 -18.16 3.57 -3.13
N LEU A 366 -19.22 3.30 -2.36
CA LEU A 366 -20.60 3.38 -2.89
C LEU A 366 -20.96 4.80 -3.34
N VAL A 367 -20.59 5.84 -2.59
CA VAL A 367 -20.80 7.23 -3.01
C VAL A 367 -20.02 7.56 -4.28
N LEU A 368 -18.77 7.09 -4.40
CA LEU A 368 -17.95 7.24 -5.61
C LEU A 368 -18.55 6.52 -6.82
N ILE A 369 -19.08 5.30 -6.63
CA ILE A 369 -19.82 4.58 -7.69
C ILE A 369 -21.02 5.42 -8.14
N ASN A 370 -21.81 5.95 -7.20
CA ASN A 370 -22.97 6.76 -7.52
C ASN A 370 -22.60 8.05 -8.27
N LEU A 371 -21.49 8.69 -7.87
CA LEU A 371 -20.96 9.88 -8.51
C LEU A 371 -20.51 9.61 -9.96
N ASN A 372 -19.85 8.47 -10.20
CA ASN A 372 -19.34 8.13 -11.52
C ASN A 372 -20.38 7.50 -12.46
N GLU A 373 -21.39 6.83 -11.89
CA GLU A 373 -22.47 6.14 -12.60
C GLU A 373 -23.82 6.30 -11.86
N THR A 374 -24.56 7.34 -12.22
CA THR A 374 -25.82 7.72 -11.55
C THR A 374 -26.97 6.74 -11.78
N THR A 375 -26.86 5.82 -12.74
CA THR A 375 -27.90 4.78 -12.97
C THR A 375 -28.18 3.94 -11.71
N PHE A 376 -27.20 3.81 -10.80
CA PHE A 376 -27.34 3.06 -9.57
C PHE A 376 -27.79 3.88 -8.35
N THR A 377 -28.16 5.16 -8.52
CA THR A 377 -28.56 6.05 -7.41
C THR A 377 -29.59 5.40 -6.51
N GLN A 378 -30.70 4.91 -7.08
CA GLN A 378 -31.78 4.34 -6.28
C GLN A 378 -31.35 3.06 -5.55
N LYS A 379 -30.55 2.20 -6.20
CA LYS A 379 -30.02 0.98 -5.59
C LYS A 379 -29.15 1.33 -4.37
N ILE A 380 -28.24 2.29 -4.51
CA ILE A 380 -27.33 2.71 -3.43
C ILE A 380 -28.10 3.36 -2.28
N LEU A 381 -29.07 4.24 -2.57
CA LEU A 381 -29.92 4.84 -1.53
C LEU A 381 -30.76 3.80 -0.78
N ASN A 382 -31.25 2.77 -1.49
CA ASN A 382 -31.95 1.66 -0.85
C ASN A 382 -31.01 0.83 0.05
N LEU A 383 -29.75 0.62 -0.35
CA LEU A 383 -28.75 -0.03 0.50
C LEU A 383 -28.45 0.79 1.75
N PHE A 384 -28.31 2.11 1.63
CA PHE A 384 -28.08 2.97 2.80
C PHE A 384 -29.25 2.90 3.80
N LYS A 385 -30.49 2.96 3.30
CA LYS A 385 -31.69 2.75 4.13
C LYS A 385 -31.70 1.37 4.77
N HIS A 386 -31.35 0.33 4.02
CA HIS A 386 -31.26 -1.04 4.54
C HIS A 386 -30.28 -1.11 5.71
N PHE A 387 -29.04 -0.65 5.52
CA PHE A 387 -28.02 -0.66 6.58
C PHE A 387 -28.42 0.18 7.78
N PHE A 388 -29.04 1.34 7.57
CA PHE A 388 -29.53 2.21 8.64
C PHE A 388 -30.64 1.54 9.47
N SER A 389 -31.57 0.85 8.81
CA SER A 389 -32.70 0.18 9.47
C SER A 389 -32.34 -1.11 10.20
N LYS A 390 -31.39 -1.87 9.65
CA LYS A 390 -31.02 -3.21 10.12
C LYS A 390 -30.02 -3.18 11.27
N ASN A 391 -29.20 -2.15 11.35
CA ASN A 391 -28.07 -2.10 12.27
C ASN A 391 -28.24 -0.96 13.28
N LYS A 392 -27.75 -1.18 14.51
CA LYS A 392 -27.60 -0.13 15.49
C LYS A 392 -26.30 0.62 15.19
N ILE A 393 -26.43 1.77 14.53
CA ILE A 393 -25.29 2.60 14.11
C ILE A 393 -24.84 3.50 15.26
N PHE A 394 -23.57 3.38 15.66
CA PHE A 394 -23.01 4.18 16.76
C PHE A 394 -22.22 5.39 16.25
N SER A 395 -21.48 5.24 15.15
CA SER A 395 -20.64 6.28 14.58
C SER A 395 -21.47 7.38 13.92
N ILE A 396 -21.26 8.62 14.38
CA ILE A 396 -21.85 9.82 13.77
C ILE A 396 -21.46 9.93 12.30
N LYS A 397 -20.20 9.61 11.94
CA LYS A 397 -19.72 9.67 10.55
C LYS A 397 -20.50 8.69 9.66
N ILE A 398 -20.65 7.43 10.10
CA ILE A 398 -21.44 6.44 9.35
C ILE A 398 -22.89 6.90 9.21
N LYS A 399 -23.48 7.38 10.32
CA LYS A 399 -24.86 7.89 10.33
C LYS A 399 -25.08 9.01 9.31
N THR A 400 -24.15 9.96 9.21
CA THR A 400 -24.20 11.04 8.21
C THR A 400 -24.25 10.51 6.76
N TYR A 401 -23.50 9.46 6.43
CA TYR A 401 -23.59 8.84 5.10
C TYR A 401 -24.91 8.14 4.86
N LEU A 402 -25.41 7.38 5.85
CA LEU A 402 -26.58 6.52 5.67
C LEU A 402 -27.91 7.30 5.66
N GLU A 403 -27.99 8.44 6.35
CA GLU A 403 -29.20 9.27 6.42
C GLU A 403 -29.39 10.17 5.19
N GLU A 404 -28.31 10.51 4.49
CA GLU A 404 -28.37 11.46 3.39
C GLU A 404 -28.98 10.82 2.13
N ASN A 405 -29.99 11.48 1.56
CA ASN A 405 -30.76 10.96 0.44
C ASN A 405 -30.55 11.75 -0.86
N ARG A 406 -29.76 12.82 -0.84
CA ARG A 406 -29.42 13.61 -2.03
C ARG A 406 -27.98 13.38 -2.45
N LEU A 407 -27.77 12.97 -3.71
CA LEU A 407 -26.44 12.75 -4.29
C LEU A 407 -25.49 13.94 -4.06
N VAL A 408 -25.97 15.16 -4.31
CA VAL A 408 -25.16 16.38 -4.15
C VAL A 408 -24.62 16.54 -2.73
N ARG A 409 -25.45 16.22 -1.73
CA ARG A 409 -25.03 16.29 -0.32
C ARG A 409 -24.13 15.14 0.06
N LEU A 410 -24.37 13.92 -0.45
CA LEU A 410 -23.46 12.78 -0.28
C LEU A 410 -22.06 13.09 -0.82
N VAL A 411 -21.97 13.75 -1.97
CA VAL A 411 -20.69 14.18 -2.55
C VAL A 411 -20.01 15.22 -1.67
N ALA A 412 -20.76 16.15 -1.07
CA ALA A 412 -20.21 17.11 -0.11
C ALA A 412 -19.68 16.41 1.17
N VAL A 413 -20.42 15.43 1.70
CA VAL A 413 -19.97 14.60 2.83
C VAL A 413 -18.67 13.88 2.48
N LEU A 414 -18.62 13.19 1.33
CA LEU A 414 -17.43 12.51 0.83
C LEU A 414 -16.25 13.49 0.67
N HIS A 415 -16.48 14.66 0.07
CA HIS A 415 -15.46 15.66 -0.17
C HIS A 415 -14.84 16.17 1.14
N ASN A 416 -15.68 16.51 2.12
CA ASN A 416 -15.23 17.01 3.42
C ASN A 416 -14.46 15.93 4.20
N ASP A 417 -14.97 14.70 4.17
CA ASP A 417 -14.37 13.55 4.86
C ASP A 417 -13.01 13.15 4.27
N LEU A 418 -12.82 13.24 2.94
CA LEU A 418 -11.50 13.02 2.32
C LEU A 418 -10.49 14.12 2.70
N ARG A 419 -10.96 15.37 2.87
CA ARG A 419 -10.10 16.53 3.15
C ARG A 419 -9.79 16.74 4.62
N GLU A 420 -10.45 16.02 5.53
CA GLU A 420 -10.34 16.21 6.99
C GLU A 420 -8.87 16.30 7.46
N MET A 421 -8.02 15.39 7.00
CA MET A 421 -6.59 15.34 7.34
C MET A 421 -5.68 15.97 6.28
N ARG A 422 -6.25 16.55 5.22
CA ARG A 422 -5.55 17.09 4.03
C ARG A 422 -4.72 16.06 3.23
N CYS A 423 -4.70 14.80 3.65
CA CYS A 423 -4.04 13.70 2.94
C CYS A 423 -4.66 13.39 1.59
N ASP A 424 -5.96 13.68 1.39
CA ASP A 424 -6.61 13.40 0.11
C ASP A 424 -7.64 14.48 -0.28
N SER A 425 -8.14 14.38 -1.50
CA SER A 425 -9.11 15.27 -2.12
C SER A 425 -9.75 14.58 -3.32
N LEU A 426 -11.01 14.90 -3.63
CA LEU A 426 -11.60 14.50 -4.91
C LEU A 426 -10.96 15.23 -6.09
N VAL A 427 -10.72 14.49 -7.16
CA VAL A 427 -10.19 14.99 -8.43
C VAL A 427 -11.09 14.50 -9.56
N ILE A 428 -11.60 15.45 -10.35
CA ILE A 428 -12.28 15.16 -11.61
C ILE A 428 -11.21 15.04 -12.69
N VAL A 429 -11.13 13.88 -13.31
CA VAL A 429 -10.24 13.60 -14.43
C VAL A 429 -11.04 13.72 -15.71
N ARG A 430 -10.56 14.55 -16.63
CA ARG A 430 -11.25 14.89 -17.88
C ARG A 430 -10.31 14.81 -19.06
N TYR A 431 -10.65 13.97 -20.03
CA TYR A 431 -9.96 14.02 -21.33
C TYR A 431 -10.48 15.22 -22.11
N GLN A 432 -9.57 15.96 -22.75
CA GLN A 432 -9.90 17.17 -23.49
C GLN A 432 -10.68 16.81 -24.76
N SER A 433 -12.00 16.73 -24.63
CA SER A 433 -12.97 16.61 -25.71
C SER A 433 -13.85 17.87 -25.76
N ASN A 434 -14.46 18.14 -26.92
CA ASN A 434 -15.39 19.25 -27.11
C ASN A 434 -16.75 19.06 -26.40
N SER A 435 -16.91 17.97 -25.63
CA SER A 435 -18.13 17.67 -24.88
C SER A 435 -18.13 18.34 -23.51
N ILE A 436 -19.33 18.68 -23.02
CA ILE A 436 -19.54 19.15 -21.65
C ILE A 436 -19.22 18.02 -20.68
N SER A 437 -18.51 18.31 -19.57
CA SER A 437 -18.24 17.29 -18.56
C SER A 437 -19.52 16.83 -17.89
N LYS A 438 -19.65 15.51 -17.66
CA LYS A 438 -20.74 14.99 -16.80
C LYS A 438 -20.65 15.49 -15.35
N PHE A 439 -19.50 16.04 -14.95
CA PHE A 439 -19.28 16.64 -13.64
C PHE A 439 -19.38 18.16 -13.64
N ALA A 440 -19.90 18.82 -14.69
CA ALA A 440 -19.95 20.28 -14.79
C ALA A 440 -20.60 20.98 -13.56
N TYR A 441 -21.55 20.32 -12.90
CA TYR A 441 -22.13 20.80 -11.64
C TYR A 441 -21.11 20.80 -10.48
N PHE A 442 -20.27 19.76 -10.40
CA PHE A 442 -19.24 19.59 -9.38
C PHE A 442 -17.93 20.32 -9.69
N GLU A 443 -17.67 20.67 -10.95
CA GLU A 443 -16.51 21.50 -11.33
C GLU A 443 -16.56 22.89 -10.65
N LYS A 444 -17.75 23.34 -10.21
CA LYS A 444 -17.96 24.60 -9.49
C LYS A 444 -17.83 24.48 -7.98
N TYR A 445 -17.70 23.26 -7.44
CA TYR A 445 -17.51 23.06 -6.00
C TYR A 445 -16.10 23.46 -5.60
N ASP A 446 -16.01 24.42 -4.67
CA ASP A 446 -14.72 24.87 -4.16
C ASP A 446 -13.91 23.71 -3.56
N GLY A 447 -12.67 23.56 -4.02
CA GLY A 447 -11.75 22.52 -3.57
C GLY A 447 -11.76 21.18 -4.32
N ILE A 448 -12.71 20.91 -5.24
CA ILE A 448 -12.59 19.75 -6.15
C ILE A 448 -11.69 20.15 -7.33
N LYS A 449 -10.54 19.47 -7.46
CA LYS A 449 -9.56 19.80 -8.51
C LYS A 449 -9.93 19.14 -9.83
N ASN A 450 -9.77 19.87 -10.93
CA ASN A 450 -9.93 19.34 -12.28
C ASN A 450 -8.57 19.01 -12.89
N LEU A 451 -8.42 17.79 -13.37
CA LEU A 451 -7.26 17.30 -14.11
C LEU A 451 -7.69 17.12 -15.57
N THR A 452 -7.32 18.09 -16.41
CA THR A 452 -7.52 17.99 -17.86
C THR A 452 -6.26 17.49 -18.56
N TYR A 453 -6.45 16.64 -19.57
CA TYR A 453 -5.35 16.08 -20.36
C TYR A 453 -5.80 15.69 -21.76
N ASN A 454 -4.87 15.69 -22.71
CA ASN A 454 -5.09 15.21 -24.08
C ASN A 454 -4.02 14.21 -24.53
N SER A 455 -3.12 13.84 -23.62
CA SER A 455 -2.05 12.88 -23.81
C SER A 455 -1.59 12.38 -22.44
N ILE A 456 -0.90 11.23 -22.43
CA ILE A 456 -0.34 10.63 -21.21
C ILE A 456 0.66 11.57 -20.53
N GLY A 457 1.51 12.24 -21.31
CA GLY A 457 2.48 13.20 -20.78
C GLY A 457 1.79 14.37 -20.07
N LYS A 458 0.72 14.92 -20.67
CA LYS A 458 -0.08 15.96 -20.03
C LYS A 458 -0.78 15.46 -18.77
N PHE A 459 -1.37 14.26 -18.80
CA PHE A 459 -1.98 13.66 -17.61
C PHE A 459 -1.00 13.62 -16.43
N ARG A 460 0.20 13.05 -16.64
CA ARG A 460 1.24 12.98 -15.62
C ARG A 460 1.67 14.36 -15.13
N SER A 461 1.84 15.31 -16.04
CA SER A 461 2.20 16.69 -15.67
C SER A 461 1.13 17.38 -14.83
N SER A 462 -0.16 17.21 -15.18
CA SER A 462 -1.29 17.76 -14.44
C SER A 462 -1.44 17.10 -13.06
N LEU A 463 -1.26 15.78 -13.00
CA LEU A 463 -1.26 15.04 -11.74
C LEU A 463 -0.15 15.54 -10.80
N ARG A 464 1.08 15.75 -11.31
CA ARG A 464 2.19 16.30 -10.52
C ARG A 464 1.90 17.70 -9.96
N LYS A 465 1.23 18.57 -10.71
CA LYS A 465 0.79 19.89 -10.22
C LYS A 465 -0.24 19.78 -9.08
N ILE A 466 -1.13 18.80 -9.17
CA ILE A 466 -2.11 18.53 -8.11
C ILE A 466 -1.42 18.02 -6.84
N ILE A 467 -0.37 17.21 -6.98
CA ILE A 467 0.45 16.70 -5.87
C ILE A 467 1.21 17.83 -5.17
N SER A 468 1.99 18.62 -5.91
CA SER A 468 2.83 19.67 -5.31
C SER A 468 2.02 20.68 -4.51
N SER A 469 0.85 21.06 -5.04
CA SER A 469 -0.08 21.97 -4.35
C SER A 469 -0.74 21.35 -3.11
N ALA A 470 -0.78 20.02 -2.99
CA ALA A 470 -1.44 19.34 -1.87
C ALA A 470 -0.48 19.00 -0.72
N THR A 471 0.75 18.60 -1.03
CA THR A 471 1.72 18.20 -0.01
C THR A 471 2.43 19.39 0.63
N GLY A 472 2.47 20.54 -0.06
CA GLY A 472 3.29 21.68 0.34
C GLY A 472 4.80 21.41 0.25
N ILE A 473 5.20 20.30 -0.40
CA ILE A 473 6.59 19.89 -0.58
C ILE A 473 7.09 20.49 -1.90
N PRO A 474 8.24 21.19 -1.90
CA PRO A 474 8.78 21.84 -3.10
C PRO A 474 9.01 20.87 -4.26
N VAL A 475 8.79 21.33 -5.51
CA VAL A 475 8.84 20.48 -6.72
C VAL A 475 10.24 19.92 -6.97
N ASP A 476 11.28 20.66 -6.59
CA ASP A 476 12.68 20.25 -6.57
C ASP A 476 12.95 19.08 -5.62
N GLN A 477 12.12 18.86 -4.61
CA GLN A 477 12.19 17.68 -3.75
C GLN A 477 11.35 16.49 -4.28
N LEU A 478 10.50 16.72 -5.30
CA LEU A 478 9.65 15.72 -5.98
C LEU A 478 10.35 14.98 -7.14
N ILE A 479 11.55 15.41 -7.54
CA ILE A 479 12.35 14.80 -8.62
C ILE A 479 13.22 13.68 -8.08
#